data_AF-A0A515A2C8-F1
#
_entry.id   AF-A0A515A2C8-F1
#
_cell.length_a   1.000
_cell.length_b   1.000
_cell.length_c   1.000
_cell.angle_alpha   90.00
_cell.angle_beta   90.00
_cell.angle_gamma   90.00
#
_symmetry.space_group_name_H-M   'P 1'
#
loop_
_entity.id
_entity.type
_entity.pdbx_description
1 polymer ?
#
loop_
_entity_poly.entity_id
_entity_poly.type
_entity_poly.pdbx_seq_one_letter_code
_entity_poly.pdbx_strand_id
1 'polypeptide(L)'
;MGFKHTSIKFLAWLLVLLVSGCVDPYRPPEITSPASYLVVNGFFNSAAGTTTTIQLSRTQNLADPKAPSAETKAIVTIESAHKDIYTLKEGTVGSYTLTGVIPVANETYRLHVKTTKGTEYYSDYVPVLTTPPIDSITWHPDNEGLQINVNTHDPKNNTRYYRYEYESTWEYYSEYTSSFEIKNNKIVDRTESVFQCWGSENSSTIITTTTNRLSQDVVSQFPITHIPSTSLKLQSKYSILIRQFGLSQEGFNYYDQLAKITQSIGSIFDPQPSQITGNIHSSVNDGDLVLGFFRVGTVESKRIFIRKAQLPAWYTNNGLGSCVVDTMSTGDVLKEQPGIISLLVPGQYLTTSEPCLDCRLRGGVIKKPDFWE
;
A
#
# COMPACT_ATOMS: atom_id res chain seq x y z
N MET A 1 -11.76 -68.93 8.32
CA MET A 1 -11.86 -67.65 7.58
C MET A 1 -11.47 -66.42 8.45
N GLY A 2 -10.61 -66.56 9.47
CA GLY A 2 -10.40 -65.49 10.48
C GLY A 2 -9.02 -64.80 10.53
N PHE A 3 -8.00 -65.29 9.80
CA PHE A 3 -6.63 -64.79 9.95
C PHE A 3 -6.25 -63.62 9.02
N LYS A 4 -6.97 -63.38 7.91
CA LYS A 4 -6.62 -62.31 6.93
C LYS A 4 -7.01 -60.90 7.39
N HIS A 5 -8.07 -60.74 8.20
CA HIS A 5 -8.53 -59.41 8.62
C HIS A 5 -7.65 -58.78 9.70
N THR A 6 -7.01 -59.59 10.55
CA THR A 6 -6.18 -59.11 11.67
C THR A 6 -4.87 -58.50 11.15
N SER A 7 -4.26 -59.11 10.13
CA SER A 7 -3.03 -58.60 9.50
C SER A 7 -3.24 -57.30 8.73
N ILE A 8 -4.41 -57.11 8.09
CA ILE A 8 -4.75 -55.86 7.39
C ILE A 8 -4.98 -54.72 8.38
N LYS A 9 -5.64 -54.99 9.52
CA LYS A 9 -5.82 -53.98 10.57
C LYS A 9 -4.49 -53.56 11.20
N PHE A 10 -3.57 -54.49 11.39
CA PHE A 10 -2.24 -54.19 11.92
C PHE A 10 -1.40 -53.37 10.95
N LEU A 11 -1.45 -53.69 9.65
CA LEU A 11 -0.76 -52.94 8.60
C LEU A 11 -1.35 -51.52 8.44
N ALA A 12 -2.67 -51.37 8.54
CA ALA A 12 -3.33 -50.07 8.53
C ALA A 12 -2.95 -49.22 9.75
N TRP A 13 -2.82 -49.82 10.93
CA TRP A 13 -2.39 -49.11 12.14
C TRP A 13 -0.91 -48.70 12.09
N LEU A 14 -0.05 -49.53 11.48
CA LEU A 14 1.34 -49.20 11.22
C LEU A 14 1.49 -48.05 10.21
N LEU A 15 0.61 -47.99 9.20
CA LEU A 15 0.61 -46.92 8.20
C LEU A 15 0.17 -45.56 8.79
N VAL A 16 -0.75 -45.57 9.77
CA VAL A 16 -1.20 -44.36 10.49
C VAL A 16 -0.08 -43.79 11.38
N LEU A 17 0.79 -44.65 11.93
CA LEU A 17 1.97 -44.23 12.71
C LEU A 17 3.09 -43.61 11.86
N LEU A 18 3.13 -43.89 10.55
CA LEU A 18 4.14 -43.32 9.64
C LEU A 18 3.79 -41.89 9.17
N VAL A 19 2.58 -41.39 9.46
CA VAL A 19 2.12 -40.05 9.04
C VAL A 19 2.24 -39.01 10.16
N SER A 20 2.68 -39.38 11.36
CA SER A 20 2.87 -38.46 12.49
C SER A 20 4.24 -37.78 12.50
N GLY A 21 4.69 -37.30 11.34
CA GLY A 21 5.83 -36.40 11.26
C GLY A 21 5.34 -34.97 11.50
N CYS A 22 5.53 -34.44 12.71
CA CYS A 22 5.42 -33.00 12.91
C CYS A 22 6.54 -32.34 12.10
N VAL A 23 6.17 -31.57 11.07
CA VAL A 23 7.12 -30.69 10.39
C VAL A 23 7.50 -29.63 11.40
N ASP A 24 8.68 -29.74 11.99
CA ASP A 24 9.19 -28.71 12.88
C ASP A 24 9.54 -27.50 12.00
N PRO A 25 8.90 -26.34 12.19
CA PRO A 25 9.23 -25.16 11.40
C PRO A 25 10.71 -24.85 11.63
N TYR A 26 11.50 -24.81 10.57
CA TYR A 26 12.87 -24.34 10.67
C TYR A 26 12.84 -22.90 11.18
N ARG A 27 13.19 -22.71 12.45
CA ARG A 27 13.41 -21.41 13.05
C ARG A 27 14.90 -21.14 12.91
N PRO A 28 15.33 -20.37 11.89
CA PRO A 28 16.72 -19.95 11.84
C PRO A 28 17.07 -19.33 13.21
N PRO A 29 18.25 -19.63 13.77
CA PRO A 29 18.65 -19.07 15.05
C PRO A 29 18.46 -17.55 15.00
N GLU A 30 17.85 -16.98 16.03
CA GLU A 30 17.66 -15.54 16.14
C GLU A 30 19.03 -14.87 15.94
N ILE A 31 19.11 -14.00 14.92
CA ILE A 31 20.30 -13.18 14.72
C ILE A 31 20.37 -12.28 15.95
N THR A 32 21.29 -12.57 16.86
CA THR A 32 21.39 -11.92 18.19
C THR A 32 21.82 -10.45 18.10
N SER A 33 22.25 -10.00 16.92
CA SER A 33 22.48 -8.59 16.59
C SER A 33 22.31 -8.39 15.08
N PRO A 34 21.07 -8.23 14.56
CA PRO A 34 20.88 -7.96 13.16
C PRO A 34 21.49 -6.58 12.87
N ALA A 35 22.35 -6.51 11.86
CA ALA A 35 22.94 -5.24 11.46
C ALA A 35 21.83 -4.23 11.11
N SER A 36 21.94 -3.03 11.69
CA SER A 36 20.98 -1.94 11.53
C SER A 36 21.41 -1.05 10.35
N TYR A 37 20.96 -1.43 9.16
CA TYR A 37 21.29 -0.78 7.90
C TYR A 37 20.43 0.45 7.68
N LEU A 38 21.00 1.46 7.02
CA LEU A 38 20.25 2.65 6.62
C LEU A 38 19.28 2.28 5.49
N VAL A 39 18.05 2.76 5.60
CA VAL A 39 17.02 2.67 4.57
C VAL A 39 16.70 4.07 4.10
N VAL A 40 16.81 4.30 2.78
CA VAL A 40 16.52 5.58 2.12
C VAL A 40 15.33 5.37 1.20
N ASN A 41 14.24 6.07 1.47
CA ASN A 41 13.07 6.10 0.61
C ASN A 41 12.78 7.53 0.16
N GLY A 42 12.24 7.69 -1.04
CA GLY A 42 11.98 8.99 -1.65
C GLY A 42 12.85 9.26 -2.87
N PHE A 43 12.59 10.40 -3.51
CA PHE A 43 13.26 10.81 -4.75
C PHE A 43 13.22 12.33 -4.89
N PHE A 44 14.12 12.87 -5.70
CA PHE A 44 14.09 14.29 -6.05
C PHE A 44 13.02 14.52 -7.11
N ASN A 45 11.90 15.12 -6.71
CA ASN A 45 10.82 15.45 -7.62
C ASN A 45 11.17 16.70 -8.42
N SER A 46 11.24 16.56 -9.74
CA SER A 46 11.64 17.64 -10.64
C SER A 46 10.48 18.50 -11.16
N ALA A 47 9.23 18.20 -10.76
CA ALA A 47 8.08 18.99 -11.16
C ALA A 47 7.99 20.33 -10.39
N ALA A 48 7.65 21.41 -11.10
CA ALA A 48 7.54 22.74 -10.52
C ALA A 48 6.50 22.79 -9.39
N GLY A 49 6.84 23.47 -8.29
CA GLY A 49 5.96 23.63 -7.13
C GLY A 49 5.78 22.38 -6.26
N THR A 50 6.48 21.28 -6.57
CA THR A 50 6.41 20.06 -5.76
C THR A 50 7.41 20.08 -4.60
N THR A 51 7.09 19.31 -3.57
CA THR A 51 7.99 19.07 -2.43
C THR A 51 8.65 17.72 -2.60
N THR A 52 9.97 17.71 -2.62
CA THR A 52 10.80 16.52 -2.49
C THR A 52 10.78 16.05 -1.06
N THR A 53 10.57 14.75 -0.84
CA THR A 53 10.63 14.13 0.48
C THR A 53 11.52 12.90 0.42
N ILE A 54 12.48 12.84 1.35
CA ILE A 54 13.37 11.70 1.58
C ILE A 54 13.13 11.21 3.00
N GLN A 55 12.64 9.99 3.16
CA GLN A 55 12.47 9.33 4.44
C GLN A 55 13.68 8.44 4.74
N LEU A 56 14.24 8.60 5.94
CA LEU A 56 15.34 7.79 6.44
C LEU A 56 14.88 6.93 7.61
N SER A 57 15.13 5.64 7.52
CA SER A 57 14.86 4.69 8.60
C SER A 57 15.98 3.65 8.72
N ARG A 58 15.83 2.73 9.67
CA ARG A 58 16.76 1.64 9.91
C ARG A 58 16.07 0.30 9.82
N THR A 59 16.79 -0.69 9.31
CA THR A 59 16.32 -2.08 9.36
C THR A 59 16.16 -2.55 10.80
N GLN A 60 15.22 -3.45 11.01
CA GLN A 60 14.96 -4.13 12.28
C GLN A 60 14.77 -5.62 12.05
N ASN A 61 14.72 -6.40 13.14
CA ASN A 61 14.40 -7.81 13.06
C ASN A 61 12.94 -8.00 12.59
N LEU A 62 12.69 -9.00 11.74
CA LEU A 62 11.35 -9.33 11.26
C LEU A 62 10.38 -9.68 12.41
N ALA A 63 10.89 -10.25 13.50
CA ALA A 63 10.10 -10.60 14.68
C ALA A 63 9.80 -9.40 15.60
N ASP A 64 10.39 -8.22 15.35
CA ASP A 64 10.10 -7.03 16.14
C ASP A 64 8.71 -6.48 15.76
N PRO A 65 7.74 -6.44 16.70
CA PRO A 65 6.39 -5.98 16.41
C PRO A 65 6.27 -4.46 16.24
N LYS A 66 7.33 -3.69 16.52
CA LYS A 66 7.34 -2.22 16.40
C LYS A 66 7.58 -1.80 14.96
N ALA A 67 7.28 -0.54 14.65
CA ALA A 67 7.66 0.05 13.38
C ALA A 67 9.18 0.29 13.31
N PRO A 68 9.79 0.19 12.11
CA PRO A 68 11.19 0.55 11.88
C PRO A 68 11.56 1.89 12.49
N SER A 69 12.72 1.95 13.16
CA SER A 69 13.18 3.19 13.77
C SER A 69 13.60 4.19 12.70
N ALA A 70 13.21 5.45 12.89
CA ALA A 70 13.59 6.55 12.01
C ALA A 70 15.05 6.97 12.26
N GLU A 71 15.78 7.30 11.20
CA GLU A 71 17.08 7.98 11.31
C GLU A 71 16.80 9.49 11.37
N THR A 72 17.12 10.10 12.51
CA THR A 72 16.78 11.50 12.81
C THR A 72 18.03 12.36 12.95
N LYS A 73 17.86 13.68 12.77
CA LYS A 73 18.92 14.69 12.86
C LYS A 73 20.12 14.44 11.94
N ALA A 74 19.94 13.64 10.88
CA ALA A 74 20.91 13.54 9.80
C ALA A 74 20.96 14.86 9.01
N ILE A 75 22.12 15.16 8.44
CA ILE A 75 22.25 16.21 7.43
C ILE A 75 22.00 15.53 6.09
N VAL A 76 20.95 15.97 5.38
CA VAL A 76 20.55 15.41 4.10
C VAL A 76 20.63 16.50 3.04
N THR A 77 21.42 16.27 2.01
CA THR A 77 21.65 17.20 0.91
C THR A 77 21.46 16.51 -0.44
N ILE A 78 20.99 17.27 -1.42
CA ILE A 78 21.05 16.89 -2.82
C ILE A 78 22.11 17.76 -3.47
N GLU A 79 23.06 17.12 -4.15
CA GLU A 79 24.22 17.79 -4.76
C GLU A 79 24.15 17.65 -6.26
N SER A 80 24.32 18.76 -6.97
CA SER A 80 24.45 18.76 -8.43
C SER A 80 25.90 18.52 -8.85
N ALA A 81 26.09 17.97 -10.04
CA ALA A 81 27.44 17.83 -10.62
C ALA A 81 28.17 19.17 -10.82
N HIS A 82 27.45 20.29 -10.87
CA HIS A 82 28.00 21.65 -10.94
C HIS A 82 28.22 22.31 -9.56
N LYS A 83 28.15 21.52 -8.47
CA LYS A 83 28.45 21.91 -7.08
C LYS A 83 27.37 22.74 -6.39
N ASP A 84 26.17 22.82 -6.95
CA ASP A 84 25.02 23.33 -6.20
C ASP A 84 24.64 22.32 -5.11
N ILE A 85 24.29 22.80 -3.92
CA ILE A 85 23.91 21.97 -2.76
C ILE A 85 22.56 22.43 -2.24
N TYR A 86 21.60 21.52 -2.21
CA TYR A 86 20.27 21.75 -1.67
C TYR A 86 20.09 20.96 -0.37
N THR A 87 20.02 21.67 0.75
CA THR A 87 19.84 21.04 2.06
C THR A 87 18.37 20.79 2.36
N LEU A 88 18.03 19.54 2.64
CA LEU A 88 16.69 19.15 3.06
C LEU A 88 16.50 19.46 4.55
N LYS A 89 15.28 19.84 4.92
CA LYS A 89 14.88 20.13 6.31
C LYS A 89 14.08 18.97 6.87
N GLU A 90 14.48 18.47 8.03
CA GLU A 90 13.68 17.48 8.77
C GLU A 90 12.39 18.14 9.26
N GLY A 91 11.25 17.57 8.87
CA GLY A 91 9.93 18.01 9.29
C GLY A 91 9.39 17.08 10.39
N THR A 92 8.68 16.04 9.97
CA THR A 92 8.33 14.92 10.86
C THR A 92 9.56 14.03 11.07
N VAL A 93 9.58 13.30 12.18
CA VAL A 93 10.65 12.37 12.58
C VAL A 93 11.11 11.50 11.39
N GLY A 94 12.37 11.62 10.97
CA GLY A 94 12.97 10.85 9.88
C GLY A 94 12.53 11.24 8.47
N SER A 95 11.78 12.33 8.30
CA SER A 95 11.32 12.82 7.00
C SER A 95 11.96 14.16 6.66
N TYR A 96 12.76 14.17 5.60
CA TYR A 96 13.53 15.31 5.14
C TYR A 96 12.89 15.88 3.89
N THR A 97 12.66 17.20 3.86
CA THR A 97 11.89 17.86 2.79
C THR A 97 12.66 18.99 2.13
N LEU A 98 12.45 19.16 0.83
CA LEU A 98 12.95 20.28 0.03
C LEU A 98 11.82 20.77 -0.88
N THR A 99 11.53 22.07 -0.81
CA THR A 99 10.47 22.71 -1.57
C THR A 99 11.04 23.84 -2.40
N GLY A 100 10.53 24.03 -3.62
CA GLY A 100 10.86 25.18 -4.46
C GLY A 100 12.19 25.05 -5.23
N VAL A 101 12.78 23.86 -5.28
CA VAL A 101 13.95 23.59 -6.11
C VAL A 101 13.51 22.79 -7.33
N ILE A 102 13.84 23.29 -8.51
CA ILE A 102 13.60 22.62 -9.80
C ILE A 102 14.96 22.16 -10.33
N PRO A 103 15.18 20.85 -10.49
CA PRO A 103 16.36 20.30 -11.14
C PRO A 103 16.54 20.88 -12.55
N VAL A 104 17.77 21.27 -12.87
CA VAL A 104 18.17 21.66 -14.21
C VAL A 104 18.12 20.45 -15.12
N ALA A 105 17.49 20.58 -16.28
CA ALA A 105 17.44 19.53 -17.27
C ALA A 105 18.85 19.17 -17.79
N ASN A 106 19.08 17.90 -18.10
CA ASN A 106 20.37 17.34 -18.54
C ASN A 106 21.51 17.45 -17.51
N GLU A 107 21.20 17.78 -16.26
CA GLU A 107 22.14 17.67 -15.14
C GLU A 107 21.96 16.34 -14.40
N THR A 108 23.00 15.94 -13.67
CA THR A 108 22.95 14.79 -12.76
C THR A 108 23.04 15.26 -11.31
N TYR A 109 22.30 14.59 -10.44
CA TYR A 109 22.30 14.87 -9.01
C TYR A 109 22.60 13.60 -8.23
N ARG A 110 23.11 13.78 -7.01
CA ARG A 110 23.26 12.71 -6.03
C ARG A 110 22.66 13.12 -4.69
N LEU A 111 22.25 12.12 -3.92
CA LEU A 111 21.89 12.28 -2.52
C LEU A 111 23.13 12.11 -1.65
N HIS A 112 23.29 12.98 -0.65
CA HIS A 112 24.25 12.82 0.42
C HIS A 112 23.54 12.81 1.77
N VAL A 113 23.85 11.82 2.58
CA VAL A 113 23.30 11.65 3.94
C VAL A 113 24.45 11.53 4.91
N LYS A 114 24.54 12.46 5.86
CA LYS A 114 25.46 12.40 6.99
C LYS A 114 24.70 12.16 8.28
N THR A 115 24.87 10.97 8.84
CA THR A 115 24.20 10.57 10.08
C THR A 115 24.79 11.28 11.30
N THR A 116 24.05 11.28 12.41
CA THR A 116 24.53 11.83 13.69
C THR A 116 25.76 11.11 14.25
N LYS A 117 25.96 9.85 13.85
CA LYS A 117 27.15 9.05 14.18
C LYS A 117 28.38 9.40 13.34
N GLY A 118 28.24 10.29 12.36
CA GLY A 118 29.32 10.73 11.48
C GLY A 118 29.53 9.88 10.22
N THR A 119 28.83 8.74 10.07
CA THR A 119 28.85 7.95 8.84
C THR A 119 28.16 8.73 7.72
N GLU A 120 28.79 8.76 6.55
CA GLU A 120 28.27 9.42 5.35
C GLU A 120 27.94 8.40 4.27
N TYR A 121 26.86 8.69 3.55
CA TYR A 121 26.36 7.88 2.45
C TYR A 121 26.12 8.77 1.24
N TYR A 122 26.49 8.28 0.07
CA TYR A 122 26.34 8.97 -1.20
C TYR A 122 25.61 8.07 -2.18
N SER A 123 24.64 8.62 -2.90
CA SER A 123 24.16 7.95 -4.10
C SER A 123 25.14 8.16 -5.26
N ASP A 124 25.01 7.32 -6.28
CA ASP A 124 25.52 7.63 -7.61
C ASP A 124 24.89 8.92 -8.14
N TYR A 125 25.61 9.58 -9.05
CA TYR A 125 25.03 10.66 -9.84
C TYR A 125 24.03 10.08 -10.84
N VAL A 126 22.78 10.52 -10.74
CA VAL A 126 21.68 10.06 -11.59
C VAL A 126 21.10 11.21 -12.41
N PRO A 127 20.69 10.97 -13.67
CA PRO A 127 20.12 12.01 -14.51
C PRO A 127 18.69 12.35 -14.09
N VAL A 128 18.22 13.54 -14.50
CA VAL A 128 16.82 13.93 -14.40
C VAL A 128 16.00 13.20 -15.48
N LEU A 129 15.07 12.35 -15.07
CA LEU A 129 14.14 11.66 -15.97
C LEU A 129 12.80 12.40 -16.06
N THR A 130 12.32 12.63 -17.29
CA THR A 130 10.98 13.16 -17.51
C THR A 130 10.03 12.00 -17.76
N THR A 131 9.07 11.81 -16.87
CA THR A 131 8.04 10.79 -17.02
C THR A 131 7.04 11.22 -18.12
N PRO A 132 6.71 10.36 -19.09
CA PRO A 132 5.72 10.67 -20.12
C PRO A 132 4.30 10.67 -19.53
N PRO A 133 3.35 11.38 -20.15
CA PRO A 133 1.98 11.48 -19.64
C PRO A 133 1.25 10.13 -19.64
N ILE A 134 0.29 9.98 -18.74
CA ILE A 134 -0.66 8.86 -18.76
C ILE A 134 -1.76 9.17 -19.80
N ASP A 135 -1.80 8.40 -20.89
CA ASP A 135 -2.78 8.58 -21.96
C ASP A 135 -4.19 8.30 -21.45
N SER A 136 -4.38 7.15 -20.81
CA SER A 136 -5.68 6.76 -20.28
C SER A 136 -5.55 5.72 -19.17
N ILE A 137 -6.53 5.75 -18.27
CA ILE A 137 -6.80 4.65 -17.35
C ILE A 137 -8.07 3.99 -17.86
N THR A 138 -7.98 2.72 -18.21
CA THR A 138 -9.10 1.92 -18.69
C THR A 138 -9.49 0.89 -17.65
N TRP A 139 -10.73 0.45 -17.68
CA TRP A 139 -11.22 -0.58 -16.79
C TRP A 139 -12.20 -1.46 -17.54
N HIS A 140 -12.24 -2.73 -17.18
CA HIS A 140 -13.18 -3.70 -17.74
C HIS A 140 -13.64 -4.65 -16.64
N PRO A 141 -14.95 -4.89 -16.52
CA PRO A 141 -15.46 -5.94 -15.66
C PRO A 141 -15.24 -7.31 -16.32
N ASP A 142 -14.84 -8.29 -15.53
CA ASP A 142 -14.81 -9.70 -15.88
C ASP A 142 -15.68 -10.52 -14.92
N ASN A 143 -15.54 -11.85 -14.91
CA ASN A 143 -16.35 -12.73 -14.06
C ASN A 143 -15.94 -12.68 -12.57
N GLU A 144 -14.71 -12.25 -12.28
CA GLU A 144 -14.11 -12.26 -10.95
C GLU A 144 -14.12 -10.87 -10.30
N GLY A 145 -14.13 -9.81 -11.11
CA GLY A 145 -14.16 -8.44 -10.62
C GLY A 145 -13.90 -7.40 -11.69
N LEU A 146 -13.27 -6.31 -11.25
CA LEU A 146 -12.96 -5.13 -12.05
C LEU A 146 -11.45 -5.01 -12.23
N GLN A 147 -10.98 -5.21 -13.45
CA GLN A 147 -9.58 -5.04 -13.80
C GLN A 147 -9.33 -3.61 -14.30
N ILE A 148 -8.35 -2.94 -13.68
CA ILE A 148 -7.93 -1.57 -14.01
C ILE A 148 -6.57 -1.60 -14.68
N ASN A 149 -6.47 -0.93 -15.83
CA ASN A 149 -5.30 -0.89 -16.67
C ASN A 149 -4.84 0.54 -16.94
N VAL A 150 -3.56 0.71 -17.27
CA VAL A 150 -2.97 1.97 -17.70
C VAL A 150 -2.44 1.88 -19.13
N ASN A 151 -2.51 3.02 -19.84
CA ASN A 151 -1.93 3.19 -21.15
C ASN A 151 -1.05 4.47 -21.14
N THR A 152 0.14 4.38 -21.70
CA THR A 152 1.07 5.51 -21.86
C THR A 152 1.94 5.29 -23.09
N HIS A 153 2.44 6.38 -23.66
CA HIS A 153 3.46 6.34 -24.69
C HIS A 153 4.47 7.47 -24.51
N ASP A 154 5.72 7.20 -24.89
CA ASP A 154 6.75 8.22 -25.06
C ASP A 154 7.16 8.30 -26.53
N PRO A 155 6.70 9.31 -27.29
CA PRO A 155 7.04 9.42 -28.70
C PRO A 155 8.53 9.66 -28.96
N LYS A 156 9.30 10.06 -27.93
CA LYS A 156 10.75 10.25 -28.02
C LYS A 156 11.55 9.01 -27.65
N ASN A 157 10.89 7.94 -27.17
CA ASN A 157 11.51 6.70 -26.71
C ASN A 157 12.57 6.91 -25.61
N ASN A 158 12.43 7.96 -24.80
CA ASN A 158 13.38 8.28 -23.74
C ASN A 158 13.11 7.48 -22.46
N THR A 159 11.92 6.86 -22.32
CA THR A 159 11.46 6.22 -21.08
C THR A 159 11.12 4.75 -21.28
N ARG A 160 12.11 3.85 -21.26
CA ARG A 160 11.84 2.42 -21.51
C ARG A 160 11.43 1.59 -20.30
N TYR A 161 11.41 2.19 -19.12
CA TYR A 161 11.15 1.50 -17.87
C TYR A 161 10.22 2.33 -16.99
N TYR A 162 9.20 1.65 -16.45
CA TYR A 162 8.09 2.29 -15.77
C TYR A 162 7.86 1.65 -14.42
N ARG A 163 7.45 2.46 -13.45
CA ARG A 163 6.90 2.03 -12.16
C ARG A 163 5.59 2.75 -11.91
N TYR A 164 4.69 2.07 -11.21
CA TYR A 164 3.38 2.58 -10.86
C TYR A 164 3.14 2.47 -9.36
N GLU A 165 2.47 3.49 -8.83
CA GLU A 165 1.83 3.47 -7.53
C GLU A 165 0.38 3.91 -7.72
N TYR A 166 -0.51 3.51 -6.83
CA TYR A 166 -1.87 4.01 -6.86
C TYR A 166 -2.44 4.25 -5.47
N GLU A 167 -3.43 5.13 -5.42
CA GLU A 167 -4.24 5.42 -4.25
C GLU A 167 -5.70 5.12 -4.62
N SER A 168 -6.31 4.18 -3.90
CA SER A 168 -7.73 3.86 -4.05
C SER A 168 -8.53 4.58 -2.99
N THR A 169 -9.68 5.11 -3.39
CA THR A 169 -10.68 5.66 -2.46
C THR A 169 -12.05 5.21 -2.90
N TRP A 170 -12.92 4.82 -1.96
CA TRP A 170 -14.25 4.33 -2.26
C TRP A 170 -15.28 4.87 -1.30
N GLU A 171 -16.48 5.08 -1.82
CA GLU A 171 -17.66 5.48 -1.07
C GLU A 171 -18.53 4.26 -0.79
N TYR A 172 -19.00 4.15 0.45
CA TYR A 172 -19.83 3.05 0.89
C TYR A 172 -20.78 3.51 2.01
N TYR A 173 -21.85 2.74 2.21
CA TYR A 173 -22.92 3.00 3.16
C TYR A 173 -23.04 1.90 4.21
N SER A 174 -23.52 2.27 5.38
CA SER A 174 -24.08 1.37 6.39
C SER A 174 -25.37 0.71 5.89
N GLU A 175 -25.80 -0.35 6.57
CA GLU A 175 -27.04 -1.05 6.20
C GLU A 175 -28.26 -0.19 6.55
N TYR A 176 -28.22 0.47 7.70
CA TYR A 176 -29.28 1.34 8.18
C TYR A 176 -28.74 2.71 8.61
N THR A 177 -29.59 3.72 8.55
CA THR A 177 -29.34 5.04 9.15
C THR A 177 -29.59 4.99 10.65
N SER A 178 -28.83 5.76 11.43
CA SER A 178 -29.02 5.88 12.88
C SER A 178 -29.47 7.30 13.22
N SER A 179 -30.69 7.44 13.75
CA SER A 179 -31.23 8.74 14.19
C SER A 179 -30.84 9.09 15.63
N PHE A 180 -30.46 8.10 16.42
CA PHE A 180 -30.13 8.27 17.84
C PHE A 180 -28.79 7.62 18.16
N GLU A 181 -28.11 8.14 19.17
CA GLU A 181 -26.91 7.56 19.74
C GLU A 181 -26.98 7.57 21.27
N ILE A 182 -26.19 6.70 21.91
CA ILE A 182 -26.12 6.66 23.36
C ILE A 182 -24.88 7.42 23.82
N LYS A 183 -25.08 8.52 24.54
CA LYS A 183 -24.01 9.36 25.12
C LYS A 183 -24.24 9.51 26.61
N ASN A 184 -23.21 9.24 27.41
CA ASN A 184 -23.27 9.33 28.88
C ASN A 184 -24.50 8.61 29.47
N ASN A 185 -24.76 7.39 28.97
CA ASN A 185 -25.91 6.57 29.36
C ASN A 185 -27.28 7.23 29.14
N LYS A 186 -27.40 8.07 28.10
CA LYS A 186 -28.64 8.70 27.67
C LYS A 186 -28.79 8.56 26.16
N ILE A 187 -30.01 8.29 25.71
CA ILE A 187 -30.37 8.31 24.29
C ILE A 187 -30.50 9.76 23.89
N VAL A 188 -29.75 10.19 22.87
CA VAL A 188 -29.77 11.54 22.32
C VAL A 188 -29.88 11.48 20.81
N ASP A 189 -30.36 12.56 20.19
CA ASP A 189 -30.38 12.68 18.73
C ASP A 189 -28.95 12.67 18.18
N ARG A 190 -28.74 11.86 17.15
CA ARG A 190 -27.46 11.83 16.43
C ARG A 190 -27.39 13.05 15.52
N THR A 191 -26.41 13.90 15.75
CA THR A 191 -26.21 15.13 14.96
C THR A 191 -25.33 14.92 13.73
N GLU A 192 -24.45 13.92 13.76
CA GLU A 192 -23.50 13.61 12.70
C GLU A 192 -23.85 12.27 12.05
N SER A 193 -24.12 12.28 10.75
CA SER A 193 -24.46 11.06 10.02
C SER A 193 -23.25 10.13 9.91
N VAL A 194 -23.43 8.88 10.35
CA VAL A 194 -22.46 7.79 10.20
C VAL A 194 -22.90 6.76 9.16
N PHE A 195 -23.84 7.15 8.30
CA PHE A 195 -24.39 6.27 7.26
C PHE A 195 -23.49 6.18 6.04
N GLN A 196 -22.78 7.25 5.67
CA GLN A 196 -21.97 7.35 4.47
C GLN A 196 -20.50 7.58 4.84
N CYS A 197 -19.60 6.73 4.34
CA CYS A 197 -18.18 6.83 4.60
C CYS A 197 -17.36 6.73 3.30
N TRP A 198 -16.13 7.22 3.41
CA TRP A 198 -15.07 7.04 2.44
C TRP A 198 -13.93 6.24 3.06
N GLY A 199 -13.56 5.13 2.42
CA GLY A 199 -12.35 4.38 2.72
C GLY A 199 -11.25 4.73 1.73
N SER A 200 -10.00 4.65 2.17
CA SER A 200 -8.83 4.88 1.31
C SER A 200 -7.71 3.90 1.63
N GLU A 201 -6.92 3.55 0.62
CA GLU A 201 -5.70 2.76 0.76
C GLU A 201 -4.66 3.19 -0.29
N ASN A 202 -3.39 2.97 0.02
CA ASN A 202 -2.30 3.09 -0.95
C ASN A 202 -1.87 1.71 -1.43
N SER A 203 -1.36 1.63 -2.66
CA SER A 203 -0.74 0.42 -3.20
C SER A 203 0.44 -0.02 -2.32
N SER A 204 0.42 -1.28 -1.88
CA SER A 204 1.53 -1.92 -1.17
C SER A 204 2.46 -2.71 -2.08
N THR A 205 2.03 -2.96 -3.32
CA THR A 205 2.78 -3.74 -4.30
C THR A 205 3.69 -2.86 -5.15
N ILE A 206 4.86 -3.39 -5.49
CA ILE A 206 5.79 -2.87 -6.47
C ILE A 206 5.31 -3.33 -7.85
N ILE A 207 4.91 -2.35 -8.66
CA ILE A 207 4.37 -2.57 -10.01
C ILE A 207 5.34 -1.94 -11.00
N THR A 208 5.99 -2.76 -11.83
CA THR A 208 6.96 -2.30 -12.84
C THR A 208 6.68 -2.93 -14.20
N THR A 209 7.04 -2.22 -15.28
CA THR A 209 6.99 -2.75 -16.64
C THR A 209 8.05 -2.09 -17.53
N THR A 210 8.32 -2.69 -18.69
CA THR A 210 9.32 -2.19 -19.64
C THR A 210 8.86 -2.32 -21.09
N THR A 211 9.20 -1.32 -21.90
CA THR A 211 9.01 -1.32 -23.35
C THR A 211 10.32 -1.57 -24.08
N ASN A 212 11.40 -1.96 -23.39
CA ASN A 212 12.74 -2.12 -23.98
C ASN A 212 12.79 -3.21 -25.09
N ARG A 213 11.86 -4.17 -25.06
CA ARG A 213 11.72 -5.20 -26.11
C ARG A 213 10.75 -4.81 -27.23
N LEU A 214 10.16 -3.62 -27.17
CA LEU A 214 9.20 -3.11 -28.13
C LEU A 214 9.86 -2.05 -29.02
N SER A 215 9.51 -2.06 -30.31
CA SER A 215 10.00 -1.06 -31.27
C SER A 215 9.58 0.36 -30.89
N GLN A 216 8.36 0.50 -30.37
CA GLN A 216 7.79 1.74 -29.87
C GLN A 216 7.70 1.72 -28.35
N ASP A 217 7.91 2.89 -27.74
CA ASP A 217 7.74 3.08 -26.30
C ASP A 217 6.27 3.30 -25.97
N VAL A 218 5.52 2.20 -26.01
CA VAL A 218 4.08 2.15 -25.77
C VAL A 218 3.77 1.08 -24.74
N VAL A 219 3.20 1.49 -23.63
CA VAL A 219 2.58 0.59 -22.64
C VAL A 219 1.08 0.60 -22.92
N SER A 220 0.53 -0.57 -23.27
CA SER A 220 -0.89 -0.72 -23.59
C SER A 220 -1.55 -1.74 -22.69
N GLN A 221 -2.72 -1.38 -22.15
CA GLN A 221 -3.56 -2.22 -21.31
C GLN A 221 -2.80 -2.91 -20.16
N PHE A 222 -1.81 -2.22 -19.59
CA PHE A 222 -0.98 -2.81 -18.55
C PHE A 222 -1.76 -2.90 -17.22
N PRO A 223 -1.88 -4.08 -16.60
CA PRO A 223 -2.71 -4.28 -15.42
C PRO A 223 -2.09 -3.61 -14.17
N ILE A 224 -2.90 -2.83 -13.45
CA ILE A 224 -2.50 -2.12 -12.24
C ILE A 224 -3.07 -2.78 -10.99
N THR A 225 -4.37 -3.08 -11.01
CA THR A 225 -5.03 -3.76 -9.90
C THR A 225 -6.31 -4.45 -10.35
N HIS A 226 -6.67 -5.50 -9.64
CA HIS A 226 -7.92 -6.23 -9.81
C HIS A 226 -8.73 -6.10 -8.51
N ILE A 227 -9.97 -5.61 -8.62
CA ILE A 227 -10.87 -5.43 -7.48
C ILE A 227 -11.95 -6.51 -7.55
N PRO A 228 -12.03 -7.44 -6.59
CA PRO A 228 -13.06 -8.48 -6.61
C PRO A 228 -14.47 -7.91 -6.71
N SER A 229 -15.35 -8.58 -7.45
CA SER A 229 -16.76 -8.18 -7.63
C SER A 229 -17.53 -8.05 -6.30
N THR A 230 -17.11 -8.80 -5.27
CA THR A 230 -17.68 -8.76 -3.93
C THR A 230 -17.09 -7.68 -3.04
N SER A 231 -16.11 -6.91 -3.51
CA SER A 231 -15.42 -5.90 -2.70
C SER A 231 -16.36 -4.75 -2.32
N LEU A 232 -16.34 -4.35 -1.04
CA LEU A 232 -17.02 -3.14 -0.55
C LEU A 232 -16.60 -1.87 -1.33
N LYS A 233 -15.40 -1.87 -1.94
CA LYS A 233 -14.89 -0.77 -2.77
C LYS A 233 -15.81 -0.42 -3.95
N LEU A 234 -16.60 -1.38 -4.41
CA LEU A 234 -17.50 -1.24 -5.56
C LEU A 234 -18.96 -0.99 -5.16
N GLN A 235 -19.27 -0.78 -3.86
CA GLN A 235 -20.64 -0.71 -3.36
C GLN A 235 -21.41 0.52 -3.87
N SER A 236 -20.75 1.67 -4.04
CA SER A 236 -21.37 2.89 -4.54
C SER A 236 -20.53 3.56 -5.62
N LYS A 237 -19.37 4.11 -5.25
CA LYS A 237 -18.48 4.83 -6.15
C LYS A 237 -17.03 4.57 -5.76
N TYR A 238 -16.22 4.28 -6.77
CA TYR A 238 -14.80 3.99 -6.63
C TYR A 238 -13.97 5.05 -7.35
N SER A 239 -12.80 5.39 -6.81
CA SER A 239 -11.79 6.22 -7.44
C SER A 239 -10.42 5.58 -7.29
N ILE A 240 -9.62 5.74 -8.34
CA ILE A 240 -8.20 5.40 -8.32
C ILE A 240 -7.41 6.57 -8.89
N LEU A 241 -6.36 6.96 -8.16
CA LEU A 241 -5.31 7.86 -8.64
C LEU A 241 -4.06 7.04 -8.91
N ILE A 242 -3.66 6.95 -10.18
CA ILE A 242 -2.44 6.25 -10.58
C ILE A 242 -1.33 7.29 -10.73
N ARG A 243 -0.18 7.01 -10.11
CA ARG A 243 1.07 7.76 -10.24
C ARG A 243 2.05 6.93 -11.05
N GLN A 244 2.52 7.49 -12.17
CA GLN A 244 3.48 6.89 -13.08
C GLN A 244 4.86 7.51 -12.85
N PHE A 245 5.88 6.67 -12.92
CA PHE A 245 7.28 7.06 -12.80
C PHE A 245 8.09 6.45 -13.94
N GLY A 246 8.84 7.28 -14.66
CA GLY A 246 9.94 6.83 -15.51
C GLY A 246 11.14 6.42 -14.66
N LEU A 247 11.78 5.32 -15.02
CA LEU A 247 12.96 4.78 -14.34
C LEU A 247 14.16 4.66 -15.29
N SER A 248 15.37 4.72 -14.72
CA SER A 248 16.56 4.23 -15.41
C SER A 248 16.55 2.69 -15.43
N GLN A 249 17.43 2.10 -16.23
CA GLN A 249 17.56 0.64 -16.28
C GLN A 249 17.98 0.07 -14.92
N GLU A 250 18.90 0.72 -14.23
CA GLU A 250 19.38 0.36 -12.89
C GLU A 250 18.26 0.44 -11.86
N GLY A 251 17.46 1.52 -11.92
CA GLY A 251 16.30 1.69 -11.05
C GLY A 251 15.23 0.61 -11.29
N PHE A 252 14.97 0.26 -12.55
CA PHE A 252 14.07 -0.84 -12.88
C PHE A 252 14.56 -2.18 -12.33
N ASN A 253 15.84 -2.49 -12.53
CA ASN A 253 16.44 -3.73 -12.04
C ASN A 253 16.35 -3.82 -10.50
N TYR A 254 16.61 -2.71 -9.81
CA TYR A 254 16.47 -2.62 -8.35
C TYR A 254 15.04 -2.95 -7.90
N TYR A 255 14.03 -2.28 -8.46
CA TYR A 255 12.64 -2.51 -8.06
C TYR A 255 12.10 -3.88 -8.49
N ASP A 256 12.51 -4.39 -9.65
CA ASP A 256 12.15 -5.73 -10.13
C ASP A 256 12.75 -6.83 -9.22
N GLN A 257 14.00 -6.70 -8.81
CA GLN A 257 14.62 -7.59 -7.83
C GLN A 257 13.93 -7.49 -6.46
N LEU A 258 13.64 -6.26 -6.01
CA LEU A 258 12.94 -6.03 -4.75
C LEU A 258 11.54 -6.67 -4.78
N ALA A 259 10.80 -6.50 -5.87
CA ALA A 259 9.49 -7.12 -6.06
C ALA A 259 9.56 -8.66 -6.02
N LYS A 260 10.56 -9.25 -6.67
CA LYS A 260 10.78 -10.72 -6.66
C LYS A 260 11.09 -11.27 -5.28
N ILE A 261 11.70 -10.48 -4.40
CA ILE A 261 12.05 -10.91 -3.04
C ILE A 261 10.91 -10.66 -2.06
N THR A 262 10.21 -9.53 -2.15
CA THR A 262 9.21 -9.12 -1.15
C THR A 262 7.80 -9.59 -1.46
N GLN A 263 7.52 -9.91 -2.72
CA GLN A 263 6.16 -10.28 -3.17
C GLN A 263 6.05 -11.75 -3.60
N SER A 264 7.14 -12.53 -3.57
CA SER A 264 7.04 -13.97 -3.76
C SER A 264 6.50 -14.61 -2.48
N ILE A 265 5.53 -15.51 -2.64
CA ILE A 265 4.69 -16.03 -1.54
C ILE A 265 5.41 -17.14 -0.74
N GLY A 266 6.69 -17.42 -1.01
CA GLY A 266 7.45 -18.46 -0.31
C GLY A 266 7.22 -19.85 -0.91
N SER A 267 7.59 -20.03 -2.18
CA SER A 267 7.66 -21.33 -2.84
C SER A 267 9.04 -21.97 -2.70
N ILE A 268 9.12 -23.30 -2.77
CA ILE A 268 10.40 -24.03 -2.87
C ILE A 268 11.19 -23.69 -4.15
N PHE A 269 10.53 -23.05 -5.11
CA PHE A 269 11.11 -22.55 -6.36
C PHE A 269 11.38 -21.04 -6.33
N ASP A 270 11.13 -20.38 -5.20
CA ASP A 270 11.47 -18.96 -5.09
C ASP A 270 12.98 -18.79 -5.19
N PRO A 271 13.44 -17.73 -5.88
CA PRO A 271 14.86 -17.44 -5.95
C PRO A 271 15.41 -17.28 -4.54
N GLN A 272 16.57 -17.90 -4.26
CA GLN A 272 17.28 -17.68 -3.00
C GLN A 272 17.50 -16.16 -2.82
N PRO A 273 17.29 -15.60 -1.61
CA PRO A 273 17.44 -14.17 -1.40
C PRO A 273 18.83 -13.70 -1.83
N SER A 274 18.90 -12.96 -2.93
CA SER A 274 20.12 -12.25 -3.35
C SER A 274 20.18 -10.92 -2.64
N GLN A 275 21.39 -10.46 -2.28
CA GLN A 275 21.59 -9.13 -1.73
C GLN A 275 21.15 -8.07 -2.75
N ILE A 276 20.11 -7.29 -2.42
CA ILE A 276 19.68 -6.16 -3.23
C ILE A 276 20.63 -5.01 -2.93
N THR A 277 21.37 -4.58 -3.94
CA THR A 277 22.21 -3.38 -3.86
C THR A 277 21.54 -2.24 -4.62
N GLY A 278 21.26 -1.15 -3.91
CA GLY A 278 20.85 0.11 -4.52
C GLY A 278 22.02 0.86 -5.14
N ASN A 279 21.78 2.13 -5.50
CA ASN A 279 22.80 3.07 -5.96
C ASN A 279 23.32 3.97 -4.84
N ILE A 280 23.21 3.55 -3.57
CA ILE A 280 23.63 4.32 -2.39
C ILE A 280 24.71 3.54 -1.65
N HIS A 281 25.82 4.20 -1.38
CA HIS A 281 27.05 3.62 -0.87
C HIS A 281 27.55 4.38 0.36
N SER A 282 28.13 3.67 1.32
CA SER A 282 28.83 4.26 2.48
C SER A 282 30.20 4.79 2.03
N SER A 283 30.62 5.94 2.55
CA SER A 283 31.94 6.50 2.27
C SER A 283 33.09 5.86 3.06
N VAL A 284 32.75 5.07 4.09
CA VAL A 284 33.72 4.50 5.04
C VAL A 284 34.03 3.04 4.73
N ASN A 285 33.03 2.28 4.28
CA ASN A 285 33.16 0.84 4.08
C ASN A 285 32.24 0.38 2.93
N ASP A 286 32.83 -0.11 1.85
CA ASP A 286 32.09 -0.64 0.69
C ASP A 286 31.19 -1.85 1.06
N GLY A 287 31.43 -2.47 2.22
CA GLY A 287 30.61 -3.55 2.77
C GLY A 287 29.39 -3.10 3.61
N ASP A 288 29.24 -1.81 3.91
CA ASP A 288 28.08 -1.31 4.66
C ASP A 288 26.85 -1.25 3.74
N LEU A 289 25.95 -2.23 3.90
CA LEU A 289 24.71 -2.30 3.13
C LEU A 289 23.81 -1.09 3.43
N VAL A 290 23.30 -0.48 2.36
CA VAL A 290 22.26 0.54 2.39
C VAL A 290 21.11 0.08 1.49
N LEU A 291 19.89 0.21 1.98
CA LEU A 291 18.70 -0.15 1.23
C LEU A 291 18.04 1.11 0.69
N GLY A 292 17.87 1.20 -0.62
CA GLY A 292 17.18 2.32 -1.25
C GLY A 292 17.71 2.56 -2.65
N PHE A 293 16.97 3.33 -3.44
CA PHE A 293 17.42 3.76 -4.76
C PHE A 293 17.07 5.22 -4.96
N PHE A 294 18.08 6.06 -5.08
CA PHE A 294 17.89 7.49 -5.34
C PHE A 294 17.67 7.72 -6.84
N ARG A 295 16.61 8.47 -7.16
CA ARG A 295 16.28 8.90 -8.53
C ARG A 295 15.87 10.35 -8.54
N VAL A 296 15.93 10.95 -9.73
CA VAL A 296 15.47 12.32 -9.98
C VAL A 296 14.51 12.30 -11.17
N GLY A 297 13.36 12.95 -11.03
CA GLY A 297 12.44 13.03 -12.15
C GLY A 297 11.03 13.52 -11.80
N THR A 298 10.19 13.62 -12.83
CA THR A 298 8.79 14.02 -12.68
C THR A 298 7.90 12.82 -12.37
N VAL A 299 6.69 13.09 -11.89
CA VAL A 299 5.65 12.08 -11.67
C VAL A 299 4.41 12.52 -12.42
N GLU A 300 3.89 11.64 -13.27
CA GLU A 300 2.62 11.88 -13.96
C GLU A 300 1.50 11.19 -13.20
N SER A 301 0.38 11.88 -13.01
CA SER A 301 -0.72 11.37 -12.19
C SER A 301 -2.06 11.53 -12.90
N LYS A 302 -2.92 10.52 -12.84
CA LYS A 302 -4.26 10.56 -13.42
C LYS A 302 -5.26 9.88 -12.51
N ARG A 303 -6.39 10.54 -12.27
CA ARG A 303 -7.50 10.02 -11.45
C ARG A 303 -8.70 9.72 -12.34
N ILE A 304 -9.38 8.61 -12.04
CA ILE A 304 -10.70 8.31 -12.60
C ILE A 304 -11.70 7.98 -11.50
N PHE A 305 -12.97 7.98 -11.88
CA PHE A 305 -14.09 7.55 -11.05
C PHE A 305 -14.92 6.50 -11.78
N ILE A 306 -15.39 5.50 -11.04
CA ILE A 306 -16.21 4.40 -11.53
C ILE A 306 -17.42 4.30 -10.60
N ARG A 307 -18.62 4.50 -11.14
CA ARG A 307 -19.88 4.40 -10.39
C ARG A 307 -20.43 2.99 -10.50
N LYS A 308 -21.13 2.50 -9.47
CA LYS A 308 -21.83 1.20 -9.49
C LYS A 308 -22.74 1.03 -10.71
N ALA A 309 -23.40 2.10 -11.15
CA ALA A 309 -24.25 2.08 -12.34
C ALA A 309 -23.53 1.74 -13.66
N GLN A 310 -22.19 1.80 -13.69
CA GLN A 310 -21.36 1.45 -14.83
C GLN A 310 -20.83 0.00 -14.76
N LEU A 311 -21.10 -0.70 -13.66
CA LEU A 311 -20.64 -2.06 -13.40
C LEU A 311 -21.81 -3.05 -13.57
N PRO A 312 -21.51 -4.35 -13.78
CA PRO A 312 -22.53 -5.39 -13.69
C PRO A 312 -23.24 -5.37 -12.34
N ALA A 313 -24.40 -6.02 -12.25
CA ALA A 313 -25.19 -6.14 -11.03
C ALA A 313 -24.54 -7.08 -10.00
N TRP A 314 -23.37 -6.70 -9.51
CA TRP A 314 -22.63 -7.44 -8.49
C TRP A 314 -23.16 -7.15 -7.08
N TYR A 315 -23.10 -8.19 -6.25
CA TYR A 315 -23.40 -8.10 -4.84
C TYR A 315 -22.10 -7.93 -4.05
N THR A 316 -21.90 -6.74 -3.50
CA THR A 316 -20.75 -6.46 -2.63
C THR A 316 -20.99 -7.02 -1.24
N ASN A 317 -20.00 -7.73 -0.70
CA ASN A 317 -19.99 -8.18 0.68
C ASN A 317 -19.51 -7.05 1.59
N ASN A 318 -20.33 -6.67 2.56
CA ASN A 318 -20.02 -5.62 3.53
C ASN A 318 -19.19 -6.11 4.73
N GLY A 319 -18.93 -7.43 4.83
CA GLY A 319 -18.16 -8.07 5.90
C GLY A 319 -18.90 -8.18 7.24
N LEU A 320 -20.17 -7.75 7.30
CA LEU A 320 -20.94 -7.63 8.55
C LEU A 320 -21.77 -8.88 8.90
N GLY A 321 -21.85 -9.86 7.98
CA GLY A 321 -22.81 -10.96 8.12
C GLY A 321 -24.26 -10.45 8.00
N SER A 322 -25.15 -10.91 8.87
CA SER A 322 -26.55 -10.45 8.90
C SER A 322 -26.76 -9.34 9.93
N CYS A 323 -27.24 -8.19 9.49
CA CYS A 323 -27.72 -7.11 10.35
C CYS A 323 -29.13 -7.42 10.85
N VAL A 324 -29.22 -8.09 12.01
CA VAL A 324 -30.51 -8.43 12.62
C VAL A 324 -31.10 -7.20 13.29
N VAL A 325 -32.30 -6.84 12.88
CA VAL A 325 -33.08 -5.76 13.47
C VAL A 325 -33.98 -6.34 14.56
N ASP A 326 -33.99 -5.70 15.72
CA ASP A 326 -34.87 -6.04 16.84
C ASP A 326 -35.53 -4.78 17.43
N THR A 327 -36.49 -4.95 18.33
CA THR A 327 -37.15 -3.88 19.07
C THR A 327 -36.80 -3.97 20.55
N MET A 328 -36.31 -2.87 21.13
CA MET A 328 -35.90 -2.82 22.53
C MET A 328 -36.57 -1.68 23.29
N SER A 329 -36.87 -1.90 24.57
CA SER A 329 -37.38 -0.85 25.45
C SER A 329 -36.28 0.15 25.81
N THR A 330 -36.64 1.36 26.26
CA THR A 330 -35.65 2.34 26.76
C THR A 330 -34.72 1.74 27.83
N GLY A 331 -35.23 0.88 28.71
CA GLY A 331 -34.44 0.26 29.77
C GLY A 331 -33.40 -0.71 29.21
N ASP A 332 -33.79 -1.53 28.23
CA ASP A 332 -32.89 -2.51 27.61
C ASP A 332 -31.84 -1.84 26.73
N VAL A 333 -32.22 -0.78 25.99
CA VAL A 333 -31.28 0.03 25.21
C VAL A 333 -30.18 0.62 26.09
N LEU A 334 -30.54 1.19 27.25
CA LEU A 334 -29.54 1.75 28.17
C LEU A 334 -28.69 0.67 28.87
N LYS A 335 -29.21 -0.54 29.02
CA LYS A 335 -28.49 -1.65 29.65
C LYS A 335 -27.52 -2.34 28.69
N GLU A 336 -27.97 -2.64 27.47
CA GLU A 336 -27.23 -3.46 26.50
C GLU A 336 -26.44 -2.62 25.49
N GLN A 337 -26.73 -1.32 25.40
CA GLN A 337 -26.04 -0.37 24.53
C GLN A 337 -26.01 -0.82 23.05
N PRO A 338 -27.14 -1.22 22.45
CA PRO A 338 -27.20 -1.57 21.04
C PRO A 338 -27.07 -0.31 20.17
N GLY A 339 -26.85 -0.52 18.87
CA GLY A 339 -27.01 0.56 17.92
C GLY A 339 -28.49 0.85 17.66
N ILE A 340 -28.86 2.13 17.58
CA ILE A 340 -30.25 2.58 17.43
C ILE A 340 -30.50 3.05 16.01
N ILE A 341 -31.44 2.42 15.31
CA ILE A 341 -31.92 2.82 13.98
C ILE A 341 -32.82 4.04 14.13
N SER A 342 -33.95 3.88 14.82
CA SER A 342 -34.98 4.90 14.97
C SER A 342 -35.89 4.62 16.18
N LEU A 343 -36.70 5.60 16.56
CA LEU A 343 -37.79 5.44 17.52
C LEU A 343 -38.96 4.75 16.81
N LEU A 344 -39.48 3.65 17.35
CA LEU A 344 -40.65 2.95 16.80
C LEU A 344 -41.95 3.56 17.35
N VAL A 345 -42.05 3.59 18.67
CA VAL A 345 -43.13 4.21 19.46
C VAL A 345 -42.52 4.77 20.74
N PRO A 346 -43.18 5.71 21.46
CA PRO A 346 -42.64 6.24 22.71
C PRO A 346 -42.23 5.12 23.68
N GLY A 347 -40.92 5.07 24.01
CA GLY A 347 -40.34 4.06 24.91
C GLY A 347 -39.85 2.76 24.24
N GLN A 348 -39.96 2.63 22.90
CA GLN A 348 -39.43 1.49 22.15
C GLN A 348 -38.65 1.95 20.91
N TYR A 349 -37.51 1.31 20.68
CA TYR A 349 -36.57 1.65 19.62
C TYR A 349 -36.32 0.45 18.71
N LEU A 350 -36.16 0.71 17.40
CA LEU A 350 -35.59 -0.26 16.48
C LEU A 350 -34.07 -0.24 16.65
N THR A 351 -33.49 -1.41 16.87
CA THR A 351 -32.07 -1.58 17.18
C THR A 351 -31.42 -2.62 16.29
N THR A 352 -30.10 -2.56 16.17
CA THR A 352 -29.25 -3.54 15.48
C THR A 352 -27.85 -3.46 16.08
N SER A 353 -26.92 -4.29 15.61
CA SER A 353 -25.50 -4.15 15.94
C SER A 353 -24.91 -2.82 15.40
N GLU A 354 -24.06 -2.17 16.18
CA GLU A 354 -23.45 -0.88 15.81
C GLU A 354 -22.71 -0.90 14.45
N PRO A 355 -21.99 -1.98 14.06
CA PRO A 355 -21.35 -2.07 12.73
C PRO A 355 -22.31 -1.95 11.54
N CYS A 356 -23.60 -2.24 11.73
CA CYS A 356 -24.63 -2.09 10.70
C CYS A 356 -25.14 -0.65 10.54
N LEU A 357 -24.78 0.24 11.47
CA LEU A 357 -25.19 1.64 11.51
C LEU A 357 -24.02 2.58 11.27
N ASP A 358 -22.86 2.26 11.83
CA ASP A 358 -21.69 3.11 11.79
C ASP A 358 -20.65 2.60 10.77
N CYS A 359 -20.58 3.26 9.63
CA CYS A 359 -19.66 2.89 8.56
C CYS A 359 -18.19 3.08 8.96
N ARG A 360 -17.89 3.88 9.99
CA ARG A 360 -16.52 4.15 10.47
C ARG A 360 -15.90 2.92 11.13
N LEU A 361 -16.72 2.03 11.69
CA LEU A 361 -16.26 0.76 12.26
C LEU A 361 -15.67 -0.19 11.21
N ARG A 362 -15.81 0.12 9.92
CA ARG A 362 -15.18 -0.59 8.79
C ARG A 362 -13.95 0.13 8.23
N GLY A 363 -13.40 1.10 8.96
CA GLY A 363 -12.14 1.78 8.63
C GLY A 363 -12.26 3.05 7.79
N GLY A 364 -13.48 3.48 7.45
CA GLY A 364 -13.71 4.72 6.70
C GLY A 364 -13.96 5.94 7.57
N VAL A 365 -14.00 7.09 6.90
CA VAL A 365 -14.27 8.39 7.50
C VAL A 365 -15.50 9.02 6.88
N ILE A 366 -16.20 9.83 7.65
CA ILE A 366 -17.41 10.57 7.23
C ILE A 366 -17.09 11.90 6.54
N LYS A 367 -15.82 12.35 6.62
CA LYS A 367 -15.37 13.54 5.90
C LYS A 367 -15.13 13.17 4.44
N LYS A 368 -15.97 13.70 3.55
CA LYS A 368 -15.83 13.59 2.10
C LYS A 368 -14.44 14.13 1.66
N PRO A 369 -13.64 13.35 0.90
CA PRO A 369 -12.36 13.83 0.37
C PRO A 369 -12.54 15.00 -0.59
N ASP A 370 -11.62 15.97 -0.57
CA ASP A 370 -11.73 17.22 -1.35
C ASP A 370 -11.73 16.96 -2.87
N PHE A 371 -11.06 15.91 -3.33
CA PHE A 371 -11.03 15.50 -4.74
C PHE A 371 -12.28 14.70 -5.16
N TRP A 372 -13.19 14.35 -4.23
CA TRP A 372 -14.30 13.44 -4.51
C TRP A 372 -15.44 14.16 -5.22
N GLU A 373 -15.51 13.97 -6.54
CA GLU A 373 -16.53 14.60 -7.40
C GLU A 373 -17.92 13.96 -7.29
#